data_AF-A0A6L6JNT0-F1
#
_entry.id   AF-A0A6L6JNT0-F1
#
_cell.length_a   1.000
_cell.length_b   1.000
_cell.length_c   1.000
_cell.angle_alpha   90.00
_cell.angle_beta   90.00
_cell.angle_gamma   90.00
#
_symmetry.space_group_name_H-M   'P 1'
#
loop_
_entity.id
_entity.type
_entity.pdbx_description
1 polymer ?
#
loop_
_entity_poly.entity_id
_entity_poly.type
_entity_poly.pdbx_seq_one_letter_code
_entity_poly.pdbx_strand_id
1 'polypeptide(L)' 'MSFRIDVTHDAEENVYIATSEDIPGLVIEAESFSQLRDEVSEAIPTLLSFGRDSDHDHTSADVLYKDHIAIA' A
#
# COMPACT_ATOMS: atom_id res chain seq x y z
N MET A 1 2.58 15.41 -15.22
CA MET A 1 3.50 14.69 -14.33
C MET A 1 3.18 13.22 -14.44
N SER A 2 4.18 12.35 -14.42
CA SER A 2 4.01 10.90 -14.52
C SER A 2 4.71 10.26 -13.32
N PHE A 3 4.09 9.23 -12.75
CA PHE A 3 4.65 8.44 -11.66
C PHE A 3 4.77 7.00 -12.13
N ARG A 4 5.85 6.33 -11.75
CA ARG A 4 6.06 4.91 -12.01
C ARG A 4 5.42 4.10 -10.89
N ILE A 5 4.54 3.19 -11.26
CA ILE A 5 3.93 2.21 -10.36
C ILE A 5 4.50 0.84 -10.72
N ASP A 6 5.16 0.20 -9.78
CA ASP A 6 5.66 -1.16 -9.92
C ASP A 6 4.59 -2.13 -9.42
N VAL A 7 4.23 -3.10 -10.26
CA VAL A 7 3.20 -4.10 -9.95
C VAL A 7 3.83 -5.49 -9.94
N THR A 8 3.63 -6.20 -8.84
CA THR A 8 4.00 -7.61 -8.70
C THR A 8 2.74 -8.45 -8.61
N HIS A 9 2.70 -9.59 -9.29
CA HIS A 9 1.63 -10.56 -9.13
C HIS A 9 2.12 -11.66 -8.21
N ASP A 10 1.46 -11.84 -7.07
CA ASP A 10 1.65 -12.97 -6.19
C ASP A 10 0.73 -14.10 -6.66
N ALA A 11 1.35 -15.18 -7.16
CA ALA A 11 0.61 -16.31 -7.70
C ALA A 11 0.12 -17.29 -6.63
N GLU A 12 0.69 -17.25 -5.41
CA GLU A 12 0.29 -18.13 -4.31
C GLU A 12 -1.05 -17.65 -3.74
N GLU A 13 -1.18 -16.33 -3.55
CA GLU A 13 -2.41 -15.68 -3.06
C GLU A 13 -3.33 -15.22 -4.20
N ASN A 14 -2.84 -15.25 -5.46
CA ASN A 14 -3.56 -14.80 -6.66
C ASN A 14 -4.02 -13.33 -6.56
N VAL A 15 -3.10 -12.46 -6.18
CA VAL A 15 -3.32 -11.01 -6.01
C VAL A 15 -2.24 -10.21 -6.71
N TYR A 16 -2.57 -8.96 -7.04
CA TYR A 16 -1.63 -7.98 -7.54
C TYR A 16 -1.30 -6.98 -6.45
N ILE A 17 -0.03 -6.63 -6.32
CA ILE A 17 0.48 -5.68 -5.35
C ILE A 17 1.12 -4.52 -6.11
N ALA A 18 0.66 -3.30 -5.87
CA ALA A 18 1.20 -2.06 -6.41
C ALA A 18 2.03 -1.32 -5.37
N THR A 19 3.22 -0.89 -5.78
CA THR A 19 4.13 -0.03 -4.99
C THR A 19 4.73 1.06 -5.87
N SER A 20 5.32 2.10 -5.28
CA SER A 20 5.99 3.16 -6.04
C SER A 20 7.05 3.88 -5.20
N GLU A 21 8.24 4.07 -5.78
CA GLU A 21 9.26 4.96 -5.21
C GLU A 21 8.91 6.44 -5.41
N ASP A 22 8.14 6.77 -6.45
CA ASP A 22 7.74 8.15 -6.73
C ASP A 22 6.60 8.64 -5.82
N ILE A 23 5.90 7.72 -5.15
CA ILE A 23 4.73 7.98 -4.30
C ILE A 23 4.93 7.28 -2.94
N PRO A 24 5.62 7.93 -1.98
CA PRO A 24 5.87 7.36 -0.67
C PRO A 24 4.57 6.94 0.02
N GLY A 25 4.56 5.73 0.58
CA GLY A 25 3.40 5.17 1.27
C GLY A 25 2.39 4.46 0.36
N LEU A 26 2.62 4.40 -0.95
CA LEU A 26 1.76 3.61 -1.84
C LEU A 26 2.08 2.11 -1.71
N VAL A 27 1.16 1.38 -1.08
CA VAL A 27 1.09 -0.09 -1.09
C VAL A 27 -0.39 -0.47 -1.18
N ILE A 28 -0.80 -1.09 -2.29
CA ILE A 28 -2.18 -1.52 -2.52
C ILE A 28 -2.18 -2.94 -3.06
N GLU A 29 -3.11 -3.76 -2.60
CA GLU A 29 -3.31 -5.14 -3.05
C GLU A 29 -4.72 -5.29 -3.60
N ALA A 30 -4.87 -6.02 -4.71
CA ALA A 30 -6.17 -6.36 -5.26
C ALA A 30 -6.15 -7.69 -6.04
N GLU A 31 -7.27 -8.40 -6.05
CA GLU A 31 -7.43 -9.68 -6.75
C GLU A 31 -7.38 -9.55 -8.29
N SER A 32 -7.56 -8.34 -8.82
CA SER A 32 -7.49 -8.07 -10.26
C SER A 32 -6.71 -6.81 -10.59
N PHE A 33 -6.02 -6.84 -11.73
CA PHE A 33 -5.26 -5.69 -12.21
C PHE A 33 -6.13 -4.45 -12.47
N SER A 34 -7.38 -4.64 -12.93
CA SER A 34 -8.31 -3.52 -13.13
C SER A 34 -8.68 -2.83 -11.83
N GLN A 35 -8.98 -3.62 -10.80
CA GLN A 35 -9.29 -3.08 -9.47
C GLN A 35 -8.07 -2.38 -8.87
N LEU A 36 -6.89 -3.01 -8.95
CA LEU A 36 -5.63 -2.41 -8.50
C LEU A 36 -5.41 -1.02 -9.12
N ARG A 37 -5.61 -0.90 -10.43
CA ARG A 37 -5.43 0.36 -11.15
C ARG A 37 -6.40 1.44 -10.64
N ASP A 38 -7.65 1.07 -10.42
CA ASP A 38 -8.68 2.00 -9.99
C ASP A 38 -8.37 2.48 -8.55
N GLU A 39 -8.05 1.57 -7.62
CA GLU A 39 -7.66 1.89 -6.24
C GLU A 39 -6.36 2.72 -6.16
N VAL A 40 -5.34 2.39 -6.96
CA VAL A 40 -4.11 3.20 -7.07
C VAL A 40 -4.45 4.61 -7.52
N SER A 41 -5.33 4.77 -8.51
CA SER A 41 -5.71 6.10 -9.02
C SER A 41 -6.42 6.94 -7.95
N GLU A 42 -7.20 6.31 -7.07
CA GLU A 42 -7.88 6.98 -5.96
C GLU A 42 -6.93 7.32 -4.79
N ALA A 43 -5.93 6.48 -4.52
CA ALA A 43 -5.01 6.68 -3.40
C ALA A 43 -3.94 7.76 -3.65
N ILE A 44 -3.46 7.88 -4.89
CA ILE A 44 -2.40 8.85 -5.28
C ILE A 44 -2.66 10.28 -4.80
N PRO A 45 -3.82 10.92 -5.06
CA PRO A 45 -4.04 12.31 -4.63
C PRO A 45 -3.96 12.45 -3.11
N THR A 46 -4.46 11.47 -2.36
CA THR A 46 -4.43 11.45 -0.90
C THR A 46 -3.00 11.36 -0.39
N LEU A 47 -2.20 10.42 -0.88
CA LEU A 47 -0.80 10.24 -0.48
C LEU A 47 0.06 11.47 -0.82
N LEU A 48 -0.14 12.06 -2.01
CA LEU A 48 0.55 13.28 -2.41
C LEU A 48 0.15 14.51 -1.58
N SER A 49 -1.04 14.50 -0.98
CA SER A 49 -1.46 15.57 -0.05
C SER A 49 -0.73 15.48 1.29
N PHE A 50 -0.56 14.27 1.83
CA PHE A 50 0.18 14.04 3.08
C PHE A 50 1.68 14.30 2.95
N GLY A 51 2.29 13.93 1.81
CA GLY A 51 3.72 14.17 1.57
C GLY A 51 4.10 15.66 1.54
N ARG A 52 3.14 16.57 1.39
CA ARG A 52 3.37 18.03 1.38
C ARG A 52 3.24 18.69 2.75
N ASP A 53 2.57 18.04 3.70
CA ASP A 53 2.42 18.51 5.09
C ASP A 53 3.50 17.94 6.03
N SER A 54 4.44 17.16 5.50
CA SER A 54 5.44 16.43 6.29
C SER A 54 6.66 17.29 6.66
N ASP A 55 6.43 18.32 7.48
CA ASP A 55 7.43 18.70 8.50
C ASP A 55 7.07 17.95 9.78
N HIS A 56 7.75 16.82 10.00
CA HIS A 56 7.78 16.01 11.23
C HIS A 56 6.42 15.54 11.81
N ASP A 57 6.11 14.25 11.66
CA ASP A 57 5.90 13.44 12.87
C ASP A 57 6.17 11.96 12.59
N HIS A 58 7.07 11.36 13.38
CA HIS A 58 7.32 9.93 13.36
C HIS A 58 6.08 9.22 13.93
N THR A 59 5.06 8.99 13.10
CA THR A 59 3.96 8.11 13.50
C THR A 59 4.46 6.67 13.48
N SER A 60 5.08 6.25 14.58
CA SER A 60 5.37 4.85 14.84
C SER A 60 4.06 4.17 15.20
N ALA A 61 3.58 3.29 14.31
CA ALA A 61 2.50 2.38 14.63
C ALA A 61 3.11 1.06 15.12
N ASP A 62 3.06 0.81 16.43
CA ASP A 62 3.39 -0.50 16.98
C ASP A 62 2.30 -1.51 16.58
N VAL A 63 2.65 -2.48 15.73
CA VAL A 63 1.76 -3.60 15.40
C VAL A 63 2.00 -4.72 16.41
N LEU A 64 1.11 -4.82 17.42
CA LEU A 64 1.12 -5.93 18.37
C LEU A 64 0.30 -7.11 17.81
N TYR A 65 0.97 -8.08 17.19
CA TYR A 65 0.36 -9.36 16.85
C TYR A 65 0.30 -10.25 18.10
N LYS A 66 -0.90 -10.46 18.63
CA LYS A 66 -1.13 -11.30 19.82
C LYS A 66 -1.78 -12.59 19.36
N ASP A 67 -0.97 -13.60 19.11
CA ASP A 67 -1.44 -14.97 18.85
C ASP A 67 -2.38 -15.42 19.98
N HIS A 68 -3.66 -15.61 19.65
CA HIS A 68 -4.61 -16.27 20.52
C HIS A 68 -4.41 -17.79 20.45
N ILE A 69 -4.23 -18.38 21.63
CA ILE A 69 -3.98 -19.79 21.96
C ILE A 69 -5.11 -20.73 21.49
N ALA A 70 -4.78 -21.94 20.99
CA ALA A 70 -5.46 -23.18 21.39
C ALA A 70 -4.74 -24.50 21.02
N ILE A 71 -4.27 -25.18 22.08
CA ILE A 71 -4.38 -26.62 22.44
C ILE A 71 -3.81 -27.71 21.52
N ALA A 72 -2.79 -28.42 22.05
CA ALA A 72 -2.78 -29.88 22.20
C ALA A 72 -2.23 -30.23 23.60
#